data_AF-A0A820QK10-F1
#
_entry.id   AF-A0A820QK10-F1
#
_cell.length_a   1.000
_cell.length_b   1.000
_cell.length_c   1.000
_cell.angle_alpha   90.00
_cell.angle_beta   90.00
_cell.angle_gamma   90.00
#
_symmetry.space_group_name_H-M   'P 1'
#
loop_
_entity.id
_entity.type
_entity.pdbx_description
1 polymer ?
#
loop_
_entity_poly.entity_id
_entity_poly.type
_entity_poly.pdbx_seq_one_letter_code
_entity_poly.pdbx_strand_id
1 'polypeptide(L)' 'NTMDEVIAATAYLDLFLRTIHEPALLKVFLKFILCARIDEMSLLDTLIQRINFNTKVYFIH' A
#
# COMPACT_ATOMS: atom_id res chain seq x y z
N ASN A 1 0.27 19.77 4.74
CA ASN A 1 -0.27 19.19 3.50
C ASN A 1 -0.17 17.68 3.54
N THR A 2 -1.18 17.02 4.11
CA THR A 2 -1.25 15.55 4.14
C THR A 2 -1.67 14.97 2.78
N MET A 3 -2.43 15.72 1.97
CA MET A 3 -2.84 15.24 0.65
C MET A 3 -1.69 15.19 -0.37
N ASP A 4 -0.84 16.22 -0.44
CA ASP A 4 0.29 16.21 -1.37
C ASP A 4 1.30 15.09 -1.06
N GLU A 5 1.52 14.78 0.21
CA GLU A 5 2.33 13.64 0.64
C GLU A 5 1.71 12.32 0.19
N VAL A 6 0.38 12.16 0.32
CA VAL A 6 -0.34 10.97 -0.15
C VAL A 6 -0.27 10.84 -1.67
N ILE A 7 -0.42 11.95 -2.40
CA ILE A 7 -0.33 11.98 -3.87
C ILE A 7 1.08 11.60 -4.32
N ALA A 8 2.11 12.19 -3.72
CA ALA A 8 3.50 11.87 -4.02
C ALA A 8 3.83 10.41 -3.67
N ALA A 9 3.44 9.93 -2.49
CA ALA A 9 3.65 8.54 -2.08
C ALA A 9 2.96 7.54 -3.02
N THR A 10 1.75 7.87 -3.49
CA THR A 10 1.01 7.02 -4.44
C THR A 10 1.70 7.01 -5.81
N ALA A 11 2.17 8.15 -6.31
CA ALA A 11 2.88 8.24 -7.59
C ALA A 11 4.23 7.50 -7.56
N TYR A 12 4.99 7.62 -6.48
CA TYR A 12 6.25 6.88 -6.31
C TYR A 12 6.01 5.38 -6.16
N LEU A 13 4.96 4.97 -5.47
CA LEU A 13 4.57 3.56 -5.35
C LEU A 13 4.21 2.97 -6.72
N ASP A 14 3.38 3.66 -7.51
CA ASP A 14 3.00 3.20 -8.85
C ASP A 14 4.22 3.14 -9.80
N LEU A 15 5.11 4.13 -9.74
CA LEU A 15 6.36 4.10 -10.51
C LEU A 15 7.25 2.92 -10.10
N PHE A 16 7.39 2.68 -8.79
CA PHE A 16 8.15 1.56 -8.25
C PHE A 16 7.57 0.22 -8.70
N LEU A 17 6.25 0.05 -8.64
CA LEU A 17 5.56 -1.16 -9.12
C LEU A 17 5.76 -1.38 -10.63
N ARG A 18 5.74 -0.31 -11.44
CA ARG A 18 5.96 -0.37 -12.89
C ARG A 18 7.42 -0.63 -13.29
N THR A 19 8.39 -0.30 -12.43
CA THR A 19 9.82 -0.47 -12.70
C THR A 19 10.39 -1.77 -12.13
N ILE A 20 9.66 -2.52 -11.31
CA ILE A 20 10.07 -3.84 -10.84
C ILE A 20 10.07 -4.83 -12.01
N HIS A 21 11.25 -5.05 -12.57
CA HIS A 21 11.56 -6.18 -13.45
C HIS A 21 12.49 -7.20 -12.79
N GLU A 22 13.11 -6.84 -11.66
CA GLU A 22 13.99 -7.73 -10.91
C GLU A 22 13.22 -8.52 -9.82
N PRO A 23 13.27 -9.86 -9.85
CA PRO A 23 12.58 -10.70 -8.86
C PRO A 23 13.10 -10.49 -7.42
N ALA A 24 14.34 -10.03 -7.25
CA ALA A 24 14.89 -9.68 -5.95
C ALA A 24 14.18 -8.46 -5.32
N LEU A 25 13.90 -7.43 -6.12
CA LEU A 25 13.20 -6.23 -5.67
C LEU A 25 11.75 -6.53 -5.31
N LEU A 26 11.06 -7.35 -6.12
CA LEU A 26 9.71 -7.82 -5.81
C LEU A 26 9.67 -8.57 -4.48
N LYS A 27 10.67 -9.44 -4.24
CA LYS A 27 10.78 -10.21 -3.00
C LYS A 27 10.99 -9.31 -1.78
N VAL A 28 11.84 -8.29 -1.91
CA VAL A 28 12.06 -7.30 -0.84
C VAL A 28 10.80 -6.48 -0.60
N PHE A 29 10.10 -6.06 -1.65
CA PHE A 29 8.85 -5.31 -1.54
C PHE A 29 7.73 -6.12 -0.88
N LEU A 30 7.53 -7.38 -1.28
CA LEU A 30 6.58 -8.28 -0.63
C LEU A 30 6.95 -8.51 0.83
N LYS A 31 8.24 -8.69 1.13
CA LYS A 31 8.72 -8.84 2.51
C LYS A 31 8.51 -7.56 3.33
N PHE A 32 8.66 -6.40 2.72
CA PHE A 32 8.34 -5.12 3.33
C PHE A 32 6.85 -5.04 3.65
N ILE A 33 5.95 -5.37 2.71
CA ILE A 33 4.50 -5.38 2.97
C ILE A 33 4.13 -6.32 4.13
N LEU A 34 4.76 -7.51 4.16
CA LEU A 34 4.49 -8.52 5.18
C LEU A 34 5.07 -8.18 6.56
N CYS A 35 6.16 -7.41 6.62
CA CYS A 35 6.88 -7.13 7.87
C CYS A 35 6.63 -5.72 8.41
N ALA A 36 6.24 -4.78 7.55
CA ALA A 36 5.93 -3.41 7.94
C ALA A 36 4.76 -3.41 8.92
N ARG A 37 4.95 -2.72 10.04
CA ARG A 37 3.93 -2.46 11.05
C ARG A 37 3.72 -0.97 11.18
N ILE A 38 2.46 -0.57 11.26
CA ILE A 38 2.03 0.80 11.52
C ILE A 38 1.22 0.74 12.80
N ASP A 39 1.72 1.37 13.86
CA ASP A 39 1.02 1.48 15.15
C ASP A 39 0.52 0.11 15.67
N GLU A 40 1.46 -0.85 15.75
CA GLU A 40 1.26 -2.27 16.13
C GLU A 40 0.44 -3.14 15.15
N MET A 41 -0.26 -2.53 14.19
CA MET A 41 -0.99 -3.25 13.15
C MET A 41 -0.07 -3.61 11.98
N SER A 42 -0.23 -4.80 11.40
CA SER A 42 0.50 -5.10 10.16
C SER A 42 0.02 -4.18 9.03
N LEU A 43 0.94 -3.74 8.17
CA LEU A 43 0.59 -2.96 6.99
C LEU A 43 -0.43 -3.71 6.12
N LEU A 44 -0.32 -5.05 6.09
CA LEU A 44 -1.26 -5.92 5.39
C LEU A 44 -2.68 -5.83 5.98
N ASP A 45 -2.82 -5.92 7.30
CA ASP A 45 -4.11 -5.74 7.99
C ASP A 45 -4.68 -4.34 7.73
N THR A 46 -3.83 -3.32 7.77
CA THR A 46 -4.22 -1.93 7.49
C THR A 46 -4.73 -1.76 6.05
N LEU A 47 -4.05 -2.36 5.08
CA LEU A 47 -4.45 -2.35 3.67
C LEU A 47 -5.75 -3.14 3.46
N ILE A 48 -5.89 -4.31 4.07
CA ILE A 48 -7.12 -5.12 4.02
C ILE A 48 -8.31 -4.36 4.61
N GLN A 49 -8.13 -3.70 5.76
CA GLN A 49 -9.18 -2.88 6.38
C GLN A 49 -9.55 -1.70 5.49
N ARG A 50 -8.57 -1.01 4.89
CA ARG A 50 -8.83 0.08 3.94
C ARG A 50 -9.58 -0.37 2.69
N ILE A 51 -9.22 -1.52 2.12
CA ILE A 51 -9.91 -2.09 0.96
C ILE A 51 -11.35 -2.44 1.37
N ASN A 52 -11.55 -3.20 2.44
CA ASN A 52 -12.88 -3.55 2.93
C ASN A 52 -13.75 -2.34 3.26
N PHE A 53 -13.16 -1.28 3.84
CA PHE A 53 -13.86 -0.03 4.10
C PHE A 53 -14.26 0.67 2.80
N ASN A 54 -13.33 0.84 1.85
CA ASN A 54 -13.65 1.43 0.54
C ASN A 54 -14.69 0.61 -0.21
N THR A 55 -14.55 -0.72 -0.27
CA THR A 55 -15.53 -1.59 -0.92
C THR A 55 -16.89 -1.45 -0.25
N LYS A 56 -16.97 -1.44 1.08
CA LYS A 56 -18.24 -1.16 1.78
C LYS A 56 -18.80 0.20 1.38
N VAL A 57 -18.00 1.27 1.39
CA VAL A 57 -18.44 2.62 0.98
C VAL A 57 -18.95 2.66 -0.47
N TYR A 58 -18.35 1.91 -1.39
CA TYR A 58 -18.85 1.77 -2.77
C TYR A 58 -20.20 1.03 -2.87
N PHE A 59 -20.55 0.18 -1.90
CA PHE A 59 -21.83 -0.57 -1.90
C PHE A 59 -22.98 0.19 -1.23
N ILE A 60 -22.70 1.25 -0.46
CA ILE A 60 -23.72 2.09 0.21
C ILE A 60 -24.00 3.41 -0.53
N HIS A 61 -23.44 3.58 -1.74
CA HIS A 61 -23.73 4.67 -2.66
C HIS A 61 -24.47 4.16 -3.89
#